data_AF-A0AAE0AZG2-F1
#
_entry.id   AF-A0AAE0AZG2-F1
#
_cell.length_a   1.000
_cell.length_b   1.000
_cell.length_c   1.000
_cell.angle_alpha   90.00
_cell.angle_beta   90.00
_cell.angle_gamma   90.00
#
_symmetry.space_group_name_H-M   'P 1'
#
loop_
_entity.id
_entity.type
_entity.pdbx_description
1 polymer ?
#
loop_
_entity_poly.entity_id
_entity_poly.type
_entity_poly.pdbx_seq_one_letter_code
_entity_poly.pdbx_strand_id
1 'polypeptide(L)'
;MKRTHISSSLDHRAWLLPLISVSVLSLVVILAVSHSKSSSSTADFTVSDRVPVNQLGQQPKLPGFAYLISGTKGDVTRLKRVLKAVYHPRNYYVLHLDLEASDSERLELAKYVKSENVLRDFKNVMVVGKANLVTYKGPTMIASTLHAIAILLKKAKDWDWI
;
A
#
# COMPACT_ATOMS: atom_id res chain seq x y z
N MET A 1 22.72 35.81 -51.23
CA MET A 1 21.41 35.12 -51.07
C MET A 1 21.40 34.02 -52.13
N LYS A 2 21.20 32.71 -51.90
CA LYS A 2 20.36 31.96 -50.96
C LYS A 2 20.91 30.51 -50.97
N ARG A 3 21.30 29.92 -49.83
CA ARG A 3 21.63 28.48 -49.75
C ARG A 3 20.35 27.71 -49.45
N THR A 4 19.99 26.73 -50.28
CA THR A 4 18.79 25.90 -50.09
C THR A 4 19.15 24.47 -49.69
N HIS A 5 18.72 24.14 -48.47
CA HIS A 5 18.15 22.89 -47.97
C HIS A 5 18.75 21.54 -48.37
N ILE A 6 19.42 20.96 -47.37
CA ILE A 6 19.73 19.54 -47.20
C ILE A 6 18.42 18.74 -47.11
N SER A 7 18.32 17.66 -47.88
CA SER A 7 17.24 16.67 -47.78
C SER A 7 17.61 15.67 -46.69
N SER A 8 16.79 15.56 -45.64
CA SER A 8 16.86 14.48 -44.64
C SER A 8 15.48 13.81 -44.56
N SER A 9 15.18 12.93 -45.52
CA SER A 9 13.89 12.19 -45.56
C SER A 9 14.05 10.67 -45.38
N LEU A 10 15.13 10.20 -44.76
CA LEU A 10 15.42 8.76 -44.65
C LEU A 10 15.74 8.24 -43.24
N ASP A 11 15.35 8.92 -42.16
CA ASP A 11 15.65 8.44 -40.78
C ASP A 11 14.44 7.91 -39.98
N HIS A 12 13.19 8.20 -40.40
CA HIS A 12 12.01 7.82 -39.61
C HIS A 12 11.67 6.32 -39.71
N ARG A 13 12.07 5.62 -40.78
CA ARG A 13 11.80 4.18 -40.96
C ARG A 13 12.66 3.27 -40.08
N ALA A 14 13.88 3.71 -39.75
CA ALA A 14 14.81 2.92 -38.94
C ALA A 14 14.35 2.76 -37.49
N TRP A 15 13.57 3.71 -36.97
CA TRP A 15 13.03 3.68 -35.61
C TRP A 15 11.64 3.02 -35.51
N LEU A 16 10.93 2.84 -36.62
CA LEU A 16 9.63 2.16 -36.63
C LEU A 16 9.78 0.65 -36.38
N LEU A 17 10.82 0.03 -36.95
CA LEU A 17 11.09 -1.40 -36.79
C LEU A 17 11.36 -1.83 -35.33
N PRO A 18 12.22 -1.15 -34.54
CA PRO A 18 12.40 -1.49 -33.13
C PRO A 18 11.14 -1.20 -32.30
N LEU A 19 10.37 -0.14 -32.62
CA LEU A 19 9.12 0.18 -31.94
C LEU A 19 8.06 -0.91 -32.13
N ILE A 20 7.90 -1.41 -33.35
CA ILE A 20 6.97 -2.50 -33.67
C ILE A 20 7.45 -3.79 -32.99
N SER A 21 8.75 -4.08 -33.03
CA SER A 21 9.32 -5.27 -32.37
C SER A 21 9.05 -5.27 -30.85
N VAL A 22 9.29 -4.15 -30.18
CA VAL A 22 9.02 -4.00 -28.73
C VAL A 22 7.53 -4.11 -28.42
N SER A 23 6.65 -3.54 -29.26
CA SER A 23 5.21 -3.62 -29.08
C SER A 23 4.69 -5.05 -29.23
N VAL A 24 5.16 -5.79 -30.24
CA VAL A 24 4.77 -7.20 -30.45
C VAL A 24 5.28 -8.08 -29.31
N LEU A 25 6.52 -7.87 -28.85
CA LEU A 25 7.08 -8.63 -27.73
C LEU A 25 6.27 -8.38 -26.44
N SER A 26 5.87 -7.12 -26.19
CA SER A 26 5.02 -6.77 -25.05
C SER A 26 3.64 -7.44 -25.13
N LEU A 27 3.01 -7.46 -26.31
CA LEU A 27 1.71 -8.12 -26.52
C LEU A 27 1.78 -9.63 -26.26
N VAL A 28 2.84 -10.30 -26.71
CA VAL A 28 3.06 -11.74 -26.47
C VAL A 28 3.23 -12.04 -24.98
N VAL A 29 3.95 -11.19 -24.24
CA VAL A 29 4.10 -11.33 -22.78
C VAL A 29 2.76 -11.15 -22.06
N ILE A 30 1.96 -10.15 -22.44
CA ILE A 30 0.63 -9.92 -21.84
C ILE A 30 -0.30 -11.11 -22.09
N LEU A 31 -0.31 -11.66 -23.30
CA LEU A 31 -1.13 -12.83 -23.64
C LEU A 31 -0.67 -14.09 -22.90
N ALA A 32 0.64 -14.29 -22.74
CA ALA A 32 1.20 -15.41 -22.00
C ALA A 32 0.83 -15.35 -20.50
N VAL A 33 0.84 -14.16 -19.89
CA VAL A 33 0.41 -13.94 -18.50
C VAL A 33 -1.11 -14.05 -18.34
N SER A 34 -1.89 -13.71 -19.37
CA SER A 34 -3.36 -13.82 -19.30
C SER A 34 -3.86 -15.27 -19.35
N HIS A 35 -3.03 -16.22 -19.79
CA HIS A 35 -3.37 -17.65 -19.88
C HIS A 35 -2.97 -18.48 -18.66
N SER A 36 -2.35 -17.88 -17.63
CA SER A 36 -2.27 -18.55 -16.32
C SER A 36 -3.65 -18.56 -15.69
N LYS A 37 -4.38 -19.65 -15.96
CA LYS A 37 -5.69 -20.03 -15.42
C LYS A 37 -5.91 -19.51 -14.00
N SER A 38 -6.87 -18.62 -13.82
CA SER A 38 -7.60 -18.56 -12.56
C SER A 38 -8.65 -19.68 -12.60
N SER A 39 -8.48 -20.69 -11.75
CA SER A 39 -9.60 -21.53 -11.37
C SER A 39 -10.56 -20.66 -10.56
N SER A 40 -11.53 -20.05 -11.23
CA SER A 40 -12.66 -19.43 -10.54
C SER A 40 -13.52 -20.54 -9.94
N SER A 41 -13.30 -20.86 -8.66
CA SER A 41 -14.31 -21.55 -7.88
C SER A 41 -15.45 -20.56 -7.63
N THR A 42 -16.52 -20.67 -8.40
CA THR A 42 -17.81 -20.08 -8.07
C THR A 42 -18.31 -20.71 -6.78
N ALA A 43 -18.18 -19.98 -5.66
CA ALA A 43 -18.85 -20.35 -4.44
C ALA A 43 -20.31 -19.88 -4.55
N ASP A 44 -21.18 -20.81 -4.95
CA ASP A 44 -22.62 -20.64 -4.80
C ASP A 44 -22.94 -20.54 -3.30
N PHE A 45 -23.37 -19.36 -2.85
CA PHE A 45 -23.76 -19.12 -1.48
C PHE A 45 -25.18 -19.62 -1.27
N THR A 46 -25.36 -20.93 -1.13
CA THR A 46 -26.59 -21.50 -0.57
C THR A 46 -26.44 -21.59 0.94
N VAL A 47 -27.14 -20.74 1.68
CA VAL A 47 -27.34 -20.89 3.12
C VAL A 47 -28.17 -22.16 3.31
N SER A 48 -27.51 -23.27 3.62
CA SER A 48 -28.15 -24.45 4.15
C SER A 48 -27.40 -24.86 5.41
N ASP A 49 -28.06 -24.62 6.55
CA ASP A 49 -27.69 -25.14 7.85
C ASP A 49 -27.47 -26.65 7.76
N ARG A 50 -26.21 -27.09 7.88
CA ARG A 50 -25.71 -28.34 8.50
C ARG A 50 -24.35 -28.72 7.87
N VAL A 51 -23.26 -28.25 8.46
CA VAL A 51 -21.92 -28.71 8.12
C VAL A 51 -21.61 -30.00 8.90
N PRO A 52 -21.16 -31.09 8.25
CA PRO A 52 -20.73 -32.32 8.91
C PRO A 52 -19.41 -32.11 9.68
N VAL A 53 -19.35 -32.71 10.88
CA VAL A 53 -18.36 -32.51 11.97
C VAL A 53 -16.89 -32.89 11.61
N ASN A 54 -16.59 -33.30 10.38
CA ASN A 54 -15.26 -33.83 10.01
C ASN A 54 -14.27 -32.80 9.44
N GLN A 55 -14.50 -31.48 9.58
CA GLN A 55 -13.57 -30.41 9.17
C GLN A 55 -13.05 -29.53 10.32
N LEU A 56 -13.10 -30.01 11.57
CA LEU A 56 -12.73 -29.22 12.76
C LEU A 56 -11.25 -28.76 12.85
N GLY A 57 -10.39 -29.11 11.88
CA GLY A 57 -8.95 -28.84 11.94
C GLY A 57 -8.46 -27.56 11.25
N GLN A 58 -9.27 -26.90 10.42
CA GLN A 58 -8.85 -25.69 9.70
C GLN A 58 -9.99 -24.68 9.61
N GLN A 59 -10.31 -24.04 10.73
CA GLN A 59 -11.04 -22.77 10.62
C GLN A 59 -10.20 -21.80 9.78
N PRO A 60 -10.77 -21.13 8.77
CA PRO A 60 -10.02 -20.18 7.97
C PRO A 60 -9.44 -19.10 8.88
N LYS A 61 -8.13 -18.85 8.73
CA LYS A 61 -7.44 -17.76 9.45
C LYS A 61 -8.16 -16.47 9.06
N LEU A 62 -8.77 -15.78 10.04
CA LEU A 62 -9.43 -14.49 9.76
C LEU A 62 -8.42 -13.51 9.10
N PRO A 63 -8.86 -12.59 8.25
CA PRO A 63 -7.94 -11.63 7.67
C PRO A 63 -7.31 -10.73 8.74
N GLY A 64 -6.01 -10.48 8.62
CA GLY A 64 -5.31 -9.41 9.33
C GLY A 64 -5.37 -8.11 8.51
N PHE A 65 -5.63 -6.99 9.16
CA PHE A 65 -5.65 -5.68 8.49
C PHE A 65 -4.42 -4.86 8.86
N ALA A 66 -3.92 -4.08 7.92
CA ALA A 66 -2.95 -3.03 8.14
C ALA A 66 -3.62 -1.67 7.90
N TYR A 67 -3.41 -0.71 8.80
CA TYR A 67 -3.99 0.62 8.69
C TYR A 67 -2.89 1.68 8.58
N LEU A 68 -3.03 2.57 7.61
CA LEU A 68 -2.33 3.86 7.60
C LEU A 68 -3.24 4.94 8.17
N ILE A 69 -2.88 5.48 9.33
CA ILE A 69 -3.59 6.61 9.95
C ILE A 69 -2.69 7.84 9.85
N SER A 70 -3.07 8.75 8.96
CA SER A 70 -2.31 9.97 8.67
C SER A 70 -2.99 11.20 9.29
N GLY A 71 -2.19 12.16 9.73
CA GLY A 71 -2.62 13.48 10.15
C GLY A 71 -1.59 14.55 9.83
N THR A 72 -1.96 15.79 10.13
CA THR A 72 -1.12 16.97 9.96
C THR A 72 -0.95 17.71 11.29
N LYS A 73 -0.48 18.96 11.23
CA LYS A 73 -0.37 19.85 12.39
C LYS A 73 -1.67 19.89 13.21
N GLY A 74 -1.54 19.66 14.52
CA GLY A 74 -2.65 19.69 15.48
C GLY A 74 -3.47 18.40 15.57
N ASP A 75 -3.19 17.38 14.76
CA ASP A 75 -4.01 16.16 14.72
C ASP A 75 -3.57 15.07 15.71
N VAL A 76 -2.54 15.27 16.54
CA VAL A 76 -2.02 14.27 17.48
C VAL A 76 -3.15 13.63 18.32
N THR A 77 -4.00 14.46 18.93
CA THR A 77 -5.13 13.99 19.76
C THR A 77 -6.16 13.22 18.94
N ARG A 78 -6.40 13.64 17.68
CA ARG A 78 -7.33 12.96 16.77
C ARG A 78 -6.78 11.60 16.36
N LEU A 79 -5.49 11.51 16.03
CA LEU A 79 -4.82 10.24 15.71
C LEU A 79 -4.91 9.26 16.87
N LYS A 80 -4.65 9.71 18.11
CA LYS A 80 -4.82 8.88 19.31
C LYS A 80 -6.26 8.38 19.46
N ARG A 81 -7.24 9.25 19.26
CA ARG A 81 -8.67 8.89 19.35
C ARG A 81 -9.06 7.87 18.28
N VAL A 82 -8.66 8.09 17.03
CA VAL A 82 -8.93 7.15 15.92
C VAL A 82 -8.28 5.82 16.19
N LEU A 83 -6.99 5.79 16.56
CA LEU A 83 -6.28 4.56 16.88
C LEU A 83 -7.02 3.77 17.96
N LYS A 84 -7.44 4.41 19.06
CA LYS A 84 -8.20 3.75 20.12
C LYS A 84 -9.52 3.16 19.62
N ALA A 85 -10.20 3.83 18.70
CA ALA A 85 -11.48 3.37 18.17
C ALA A 85 -11.34 2.16 17.23
N VAL A 86 -10.26 2.08 16.45
CA VAL A 86 -10.04 1.01 15.47
C VAL A 86 -9.08 -0.09 15.94
N TYR A 87 -8.57 0.01 17.17
CA TYR A 87 -7.52 -0.88 17.66
C TYR A 87 -8.02 -2.32 17.83
N HIS A 88 -7.25 -3.26 17.30
CA HIS A 88 -7.41 -4.68 17.51
C HIS A 88 -6.03 -5.36 17.54
N PRO A 89 -5.75 -6.27 18.48
CA PRO A 89 -4.45 -6.94 18.61
C PRO A 89 -3.94 -7.67 17.35
N ARG A 90 -4.86 -8.15 16.50
CA ARG A 90 -4.54 -8.87 15.26
C ARG A 90 -4.04 -7.97 14.12
N ASN A 91 -4.35 -6.67 14.18
CA ASN A 91 -4.12 -5.75 13.09
C ASN A 91 -2.82 -4.96 13.30
N TYR A 92 -2.31 -4.37 12.24
CA TYR A 92 -1.13 -3.50 12.25
C TYR A 92 -1.50 -2.06 11.95
N TYR A 93 -0.76 -1.14 12.56
CA TYR A 93 -1.05 0.30 12.45
C TYR A 93 0.24 1.06 12.18
N VAL A 94 0.23 1.90 11.15
CA VAL A 94 1.27 2.91 10.89
C VAL A 94 0.63 4.28 11.09
N LEU A 95 1.16 5.01 12.07
CA LEU A 95 0.78 6.39 12.34
C LEU A 95 1.75 7.32 11.62
N HIS A 96 1.22 8.25 10.85
CA HIS A 96 1.99 9.22 10.09
C HIS A 96 1.53 10.64 10.45
N LEU A 97 2.47 11.50 10.83
CA LEU A 97 2.29 12.95 10.86
C LEU A 97 3.22 13.53 9.80
N ASP A 98 2.66 14.38 8.94
CA ASP A 98 3.42 15.05 7.88
C ASP A 98 4.43 16.07 8.44
N LEU A 99 5.14 16.75 7.53
CA LEU A 99 6.11 17.77 7.87
C LEU A 99 5.50 19.11 8.35
N GLU A 100 4.19 19.32 8.24
CA GLU A 100 3.55 20.51 8.81
C GLU A 100 3.39 20.40 10.33
N ALA A 101 3.24 19.18 10.84
CA ALA A 101 3.33 18.91 12.27
C ALA A 101 4.74 19.21 12.81
N SER A 102 4.84 19.62 14.06
CA SER A 102 6.14 19.90 14.68
C SER A 102 6.88 18.61 15.08
N ASP A 103 8.19 18.72 15.34
CA ASP A 103 8.95 17.61 15.94
C ASP A 103 8.42 17.23 17.33
N SER A 104 7.91 18.20 18.10
CA SER A 104 7.32 17.93 19.41
C SER A 104 6.05 17.09 19.31
N GLU A 105 5.19 17.35 18.32
CA GLU A 105 3.98 16.57 18.06
C GLU A 105 4.31 15.13 17.64
N ARG A 106 5.30 14.97 16.75
CA ARG A 106 5.79 13.63 16.35
C ARG A 106 6.40 12.87 17.52
N LEU A 107 7.20 13.55 18.35
CA LEU A 107 7.79 12.95 19.54
C LEU A 107 6.72 12.59 20.57
N GLU A 108 5.70 13.42 20.76
CA GLU A 108 4.57 13.14 21.64
C GLU A 108 3.81 11.89 21.20
N LEU A 109 3.53 11.77 19.89
CA LEU A 109 2.88 10.59 19.34
C LEU A 109 3.72 9.31 19.52
N ALA A 110 5.03 9.40 19.27
CA ALA A 110 5.95 8.28 19.49
C ALA A 110 6.02 7.87 20.97
N LYS A 111 6.10 8.84 21.88
CA LYS A 111 6.06 8.59 23.34
C LYS A 111 4.77 7.90 23.75
N TYR A 112 3.62 8.37 23.25
CA TYR A 112 2.32 7.79 23.52
C TYR A 112 2.26 6.30 23.15
N VAL A 113 2.69 5.94 21.94
CA VAL A 113 2.70 4.54 21.47
C VAL A 113 3.62 3.66 22.33
N LYS A 114 4.71 4.23 22.87
CA LYS A 114 5.64 3.51 23.76
C LYS A 114 5.17 3.41 25.21
N SER A 115 4.35 4.34 25.68
CA SER A 115 3.88 4.39 27.06
C SER A 115 2.58 3.61 27.29
N GLU A 116 1.70 3.52 26.28
CA GLU A 116 0.41 2.83 26.40
C GLU A 116 0.61 1.31 26.50
N ASN A 117 0.12 0.71 27.59
CA ASN A 117 0.38 -0.70 27.93
C ASN A 117 0.00 -1.65 26.80
N VAL A 118 -1.24 -1.55 26.30
CA VAL A 118 -1.76 -2.42 25.24
C VAL A 118 -0.90 -2.34 23.97
N LEU A 119 -0.53 -1.13 23.54
CA LEU A 119 0.26 -0.93 22.32
C LEU A 119 1.69 -1.45 22.49
N ARG A 120 2.27 -1.27 23.68
CA ARG A 120 3.61 -1.75 24.02
C ARG A 120 3.68 -3.27 24.07
N ASP A 121 2.63 -3.93 24.55
CA ASP A 121 2.60 -5.38 24.72
C ASP A 121 2.44 -6.09 23.37
N PHE A 122 1.51 -5.63 22.53
CA PHE A 122 1.28 -6.23 21.20
C PHE A 122 2.28 -5.78 20.13
N LYS A 123 2.94 -4.62 20.30
CA LYS A 123 3.98 -4.10 19.38
C LYS A 123 3.52 -4.00 17.92
N ASN A 124 2.22 -3.81 17.73
CA ASN A 124 1.57 -3.77 16.41
C ASN A 124 1.29 -2.34 15.90
N VAL A 125 1.75 -1.32 16.63
CA VAL A 125 1.65 0.09 16.24
C VAL A 125 3.03 0.69 16.01
N MET A 126 3.22 1.34 14.86
CA MET A 126 4.45 1.98 14.43
C MET A 126 4.20 3.45 14.13
N VAL A 127 5.19 4.30 14.39
CA VAL A 127 5.14 5.73 14.04
C VAL A 127 6.21 5.98 12.97
N VAL A 128 5.84 6.69 11.90
CA VAL A 128 6.79 7.10 10.86
C VAL A 128 7.76 8.12 11.44
N GLY A 129 9.04 7.75 11.53
CA GLY A 129 10.07 8.63 12.08
C GLY A 129 10.50 9.75 11.13
N LYS A 130 10.68 9.43 9.84
CA LYS A 130 11.02 10.41 8.80
C LYS A 130 9.72 10.93 8.17
N ALA A 131 9.26 12.09 8.64
CA ALA A 131 8.05 12.72 8.14
C ALA A 131 8.12 13.03 6.64
N ASN A 132 6.98 12.96 5.96
CA ASN A 132 6.83 13.31 4.56
C ASN A 132 6.19 14.70 4.44
N LEU A 133 6.62 15.50 3.46
CA LEU A 133 5.87 16.68 3.05
C LEU A 133 4.71 16.20 2.20
N VAL A 134 3.48 16.32 2.67
CA VAL A 134 2.30 15.87 1.94
C VAL A 134 1.60 17.09 1.38
N THR A 135 1.45 17.16 0.06
CA THR A 135 0.68 18.20 -0.61
C THR A 135 -0.63 17.62 -1.11
N TYR A 136 -1.71 18.36 -0.90
CA TYR A 136 -3.04 17.93 -1.35
C TYR A 136 -3.05 17.75 -2.87
N LYS A 137 -3.52 16.59 -3.34
CA LYS A 137 -3.52 16.17 -4.76
C LYS A 137 -2.13 16.12 -5.41
N GLY A 138 -1.05 16.20 -4.62
CA GLY A 138 0.32 16.09 -5.12
C GLY A 138 0.84 14.65 -5.13
N PRO A 139 1.95 14.39 -5.84
CA PRO A 139 2.57 13.07 -5.89
C PRO A 139 3.07 12.60 -4.52
N THR A 140 3.30 13.52 -3.59
CA THR A 140 3.78 13.21 -2.25
C THR A 140 2.73 12.51 -1.37
N MET A 141 1.44 12.65 -1.67
CA MET A 141 0.37 11.89 -1.00
C MET A 141 0.47 10.39 -1.29
N ILE A 142 0.82 10.03 -2.53
CA ILE A 142 1.06 8.63 -2.90
C ILE A 142 2.39 8.17 -2.30
N ALA A 143 3.42 9.02 -2.33
CA ALA A 143 4.73 8.69 -1.76
C ALA A 143 4.67 8.41 -0.25
N SER A 144 3.86 9.14 0.52
CA SER A 144 3.67 8.88 1.96
C SER A 144 2.98 7.54 2.21
N THR A 145 2.00 7.18 1.37
CA THR A 145 1.31 5.88 1.42
C THR A 145 2.29 4.73 1.12
N LEU A 146 3.09 4.86 0.06
CA LEU A 146 4.13 3.88 -0.29
C LEU A 146 5.20 3.74 0.80
N HIS A 147 5.56 4.84 1.46
CA HIS A 147 6.49 4.83 2.59
C HIS A 147 5.92 4.01 3.76
N ALA A 148 4.63 4.18 4.10
CA ALA A 148 3.97 3.39 5.12
C ALA A 148 3.88 1.89 4.75
N ILE A 149 3.55 1.58 3.49
CA ILE A 149 3.54 0.21 2.97
C ILE A 149 4.93 -0.43 3.11
N ALA A 150 5.99 0.29 2.75
CA ALA A 150 7.36 -0.21 2.89
C ALA A 150 7.72 -0.52 4.36
N ILE A 151 7.21 0.28 5.31
CA ILE A 151 7.36 0.00 6.74
C ILE A 151 6.61 -1.27 7.14
N LEU A 152 5.36 -1.42 6.70
CA LEU A 152 4.52 -2.59 6.98
C LEU A 152 5.15 -3.87 6.43
N LEU A 153 5.57 -3.87 5.15
CA LEU A 153 6.24 -5.01 4.52
C LEU A 153 7.54 -5.41 5.23
N LYS A 154 8.25 -4.45 5.82
CA LYS A 154 9.50 -4.71 6.53
C LYS A 154 9.30 -5.19 7.97
N LYS A 155 8.25 -4.73 8.65
CA LYS A 155 8.11 -4.87 10.11
C LYS A 155 6.91 -5.69 10.57
N ALA A 156 5.83 -5.71 9.80
CA ALA A 156 4.63 -6.50 10.09
C ALA A 156 4.67 -7.79 9.28
N LYS A 157 4.12 -8.86 9.86
CA LYS A 157 3.93 -10.14 9.20
C LYS A 157 2.43 -10.44 9.18
N ASP A 158 1.97 -11.27 8.26
CA ASP A 158 0.63 -11.86 8.32
C ASP A 158 -0.55 -10.86 8.36
N TRP A 159 -0.49 -9.82 7.52
CA TRP A 159 -1.65 -9.00 7.18
C TRP A 159 -2.05 -9.29 5.73
N ASP A 160 -3.36 -9.23 5.46
CA ASP A 160 -3.96 -9.63 4.19
C ASP A 160 -4.50 -8.43 3.42
N TRP A 161 -4.88 -7.36 4.13
CA TRP A 161 -5.49 -6.16 3.55
C TRP A 161 -4.87 -4.88 4.10
N ILE A 162 -4.80 -3.84 3.28
CA ILE A 162 -4.39 -2.48 3.65
C ILE A 162 -5.39 -1.44 3.16
#